data_AF-A0A210QBH4-F1
#
_entry.id   AF-A0A210QBH4-F1
#
_cell.length_a   1.000
_cell.length_b   1.000
_cell.length_c   1.000
_cell.angle_alpha   90.00
_cell.angle_beta   90.00
_cell.angle_gamma   90.00
#
_symmetry.space_group_name_H-M   'P 1'
#
loop_
_entity.id
_entity.type
_entity.pdbx_description
1 polymer ?
#
loop_
_entity_poly.entity_id
_entity_poly.type
_entity_poly.pdbx_seq_one_letter_code
_entity_poly.pdbx_strand_id
1 'polypeptide(L)'
;MAETHTNPVYCADSKSQPSCGNIADVISAAEQGKNVRLAYDFGGSSIFLTSISRLEVDHGSCGVVGQTPWKIGRLASTGKYSSPYYWFITLFDSMSTRVVTRWYVGKHSPKSGSSQSLHTYWNVESCWDLVFLHSANGEHLIGSKKNLIELILQGRRVRLVFGPYSMEADNVVIDDDNVTAQLLSQIDTPTARTFTTGDAVWKWVRLSSDGTYAVDLYDIGSSNMNARITSTIQAAWVVESRVWRRVLSTDSIGDEIIGSKLDLKQAVSAGSRLRCVVLLQLTSTVVVTADNIQINVDGNIAAQVFRLISFDANGTSNFIPFWRILIITTNGEMKETRWTVGEHVQRGDVVSRVRIKWFVD
;
A
#
# COMPACT_ATOMS: atom_id res chain seq x y z
N MET A 1 -22.95 13.91 7.29
CA MET A 1 -22.83 13.52 8.70
C MET A 1 -21.97 12.27 8.69
N ALA A 2 -20.77 12.27 9.29
CA ALA A 2 -19.94 11.07 9.31
C ALA A 2 -20.59 10.06 10.26
N GLU A 3 -20.98 8.88 9.76
CA GLU A 3 -21.40 7.78 10.63
C GLU A 3 -20.24 7.42 11.56
N THR A 4 -20.40 7.71 12.84
CA THR A 4 -19.47 7.27 13.87
C THR A 4 -19.80 5.82 14.21
N HIS A 5 -19.22 4.88 13.47
CA HIS A 5 -19.31 3.48 13.86
C HIS A 5 -18.57 3.27 15.19
N THR A 6 -19.21 2.56 16.11
CA THR A 6 -18.54 2.10 17.33
C THR A 6 -17.59 0.97 16.95
N ASN A 7 -16.30 1.13 17.21
CA ASN A 7 -15.30 0.11 16.93
C ASN A 7 -15.16 -0.85 18.12
N PRO A 8 -14.96 -2.16 17.89
CA PRO A 8 -14.99 -2.85 16.60
C PRO A 8 -16.42 -2.90 16.00
N VAL A 9 -16.53 -2.79 14.68
CA VAL A 9 -17.83 -2.84 13.98
C VAL A 9 -18.34 -4.27 13.79
N TYR A 10 -17.44 -5.25 13.92
CA TYR A 10 -17.77 -6.68 13.88
C TYR A 10 -16.69 -7.49 14.60
N CYS A 11 -17.12 -8.51 15.33
CA CYS A 11 -16.25 -9.46 16.00
C CYS A 11 -16.73 -10.88 15.72
N ALA A 12 -15.79 -11.81 15.58
CA ALA A 12 -16.10 -13.23 15.54
C ALA A 12 -15.15 -14.02 16.45
N ASP A 13 -15.68 -15.04 17.12
CA ASP A 13 -14.90 -15.92 17.98
C ASP A 13 -14.13 -16.98 17.20
N SER A 14 -13.28 -17.76 17.88
CA SER A 14 -12.51 -18.84 17.24
C SER A 14 -13.36 -19.99 16.65
N LYS A 15 -14.67 -20.01 16.87
CA LYS A 15 -15.65 -20.93 16.28
C LYS A 15 -16.45 -20.28 15.15
N SER A 16 -15.99 -19.11 14.67
CA SER A 16 -16.64 -18.33 13.63
C SER A 16 -18.04 -17.83 14.02
N GLN A 17 -18.36 -17.76 15.31
CA GLN A 17 -19.62 -17.20 15.79
C GLN A 17 -19.47 -15.69 15.99
N PRO A 18 -20.41 -14.89 15.46
CA PRO A 18 -20.44 -13.45 15.74
C PRO A 18 -20.51 -13.21 17.25
N SER A 19 -19.61 -12.38 17.77
CA SER A 19 -19.57 -12.00 19.18
C SER A 19 -19.86 -10.52 19.42
N CYS A 20 -19.81 -9.69 18.38
CA CYS A 20 -20.19 -8.29 18.41
C CYS A 20 -20.51 -7.77 17.00
N GLY A 21 -21.29 -6.69 16.89
CA GLY A 21 -21.48 -5.93 15.66
C GLY A 21 -22.13 -6.71 14.50
N ASN A 22 -21.96 -6.22 13.27
CA ASN A 22 -22.54 -6.83 12.07
C ASN A 22 -21.51 -6.88 10.93
N ILE A 23 -21.34 -8.05 10.31
CA ILE A 23 -20.43 -8.22 9.16
C ILE A 23 -20.81 -7.33 7.98
N ALA A 24 -22.09 -6.99 7.82
CA ALA A 24 -22.57 -6.08 6.79
C ALA A 24 -21.92 -4.69 6.89
N ASP A 25 -21.57 -4.23 8.10
CA ASP A 25 -20.90 -2.94 8.30
C ASP A 25 -19.45 -2.99 7.78
N VAL A 26 -18.76 -4.12 7.92
CA VAL A 26 -17.42 -4.31 7.35
C VAL A 26 -17.48 -4.41 5.83
N ILE A 27 -18.47 -5.13 5.29
CA ILE A 27 -18.69 -5.25 3.84
C ILE A 27 -18.97 -3.88 3.25
N SER A 28 -19.92 -3.12 3.81
CA SER A 28 -20.25 -1.78 3.35
C SER A 28 -19.04 -0.85 3.43
N ALA A 29 -18.26 -0.91 4.53
CA ALA A 29 -17.03 -0.14 4.65
C ALA A 29 -16.00 -0.49 3.56
N ALA A 30 -15.86 -1.77 3.21
CA ALA A 30 -14.99 -2.24 2.14
C ALA A 30 -15.42 -1.69 0.78
N GLU A 31 -16.71 -1.79 0.44
CA GLU A 31 -17.31 -1.31 -0.80
C GLU A 31 -17.24 0.22 -0.93
N GLN A 32 -17.29 0.93 0.20
CA GLN A 32 -17.09 2.38 0.25
C GLN A 32 -15.61 2.80 0.26
N GLY A 33 -14.68 1.84 0.25
CA GLY A 33 -13.24 2.10 0.22
C GLY A 33 -12.66 2.62 1.54
N LYS A 34 -13.36 2.45 2.66
CA LYS A 34 -12.86 2.82 3.99
C LYS A 34 -11.65 1.96 4.35
N ASN A 35 -10.79 2.46 5.24
CA ASN A 35 -9.69 1.66 5.76
C ASN A 35 -10.20 0.72 6.87
N VAL A 36 -9.83 -0.56 6.76
CA VAL A 36 -10.21 -1.59 7.73
C VAL A 36 -8.95 -2.12 8.42
N ARG A 37 -8.97 -2.11 9.74
CA ARG A 37 -7.91 -2.69 10.60
C ARG A 37 -8.44 -3.91 11.31
N LEU A 38 -7.52 -4.85 11.56
CA LEU A 38 -7.84 -6.08 12.26
C LEU A 38 -7.04 -6.15 13.56
N ALA A 39 -7.75 -6.32 14.67
CA ALA A 39 -7.17 -6.87 15.89
C ALA A 39 -7.51 -8.36 15.97
N TYR A 40 -6.61 -9.16 16.54
CA TYR A 40 -6.86 -10.59 16.75
C TYR A 40 -6.06 -11.18 17.90
N ASP A 41 -6.55 -12.28 18.46
CA ASP A 41 -5.86 -13.09 19.48
C ASP A 41 -6.06 -14.58 19.24
N PHE A 42 -5.22 -15.40 19.87
CA PHE A 42 -5.26 -16.87 19.79
C PHE A 42 -5.95 -17.51 21.01
N GLY A 43 -6.89 -16.82 21.64
CA GLY A 43 -7.51 -17.23 22.90
C GLY A 43 -6.62 -17.03 24.13
N GLY A 44 -5.59 -16.18 24.01
CA GLY A 44 -4.65 -15.84 25.08
C GLY A 44 -4.70 -14.36 25.46
N SER A 45 -3.78 -13.91 26.31
CA SER A 45 -3.72 -12.53 26.79
C SER A 45 -3.10 -11.52 25.82
N SER A 46 -2.61 -11.97 24.66
CA SER A 46 -1.92 -11.11 23.67
C SER A 46 -2.84 -10.79 22.50
N ILE A 47 -3.07 -9.48 22.29
CA ILE A 47 -3.78 -8.95 21.13
C ILE A 47 -2.76 -8.45 20.11
N PHE A 48 -2.93 -8.88 18.87
CA PHE A 48 -2.14 -8.43 17.73
C PHE A 48 -2.96 -7.45 16.91
N LEU A 49 -2.31 -6.39 16.43
CA LEU A 49 -2.91 -5.41 15.52
C LEU A 49 -2.24 -5.50 14.16
N THR A 50 -3.03 -5.49 13.09
CA THR A 50 -2.50 -5.46 11.73
C THR A 50 -3.33 -4.56 10.84
N SER A 51 -2.64 -3.81 9.98
CA SER A 51 -3.27 -3.12 8.86
C SER A 51 -3.49 -4.12 7.72
N ILE A 52 -4.66 -4.07 7.09
CA ILE A 52 -5.00 -4.89 5.93
C ILE A 52 -4.57 -4.14 4.66
N SER A 53 -3.76 -4.78 3.82
CA SER A 53 -3.26 -4.19 2.58
C SER A 53 -4.24 -4.33 1.44
N ARG A 54 -4.82 -5.53 1.27
CA ARG A 54 -5.91 -5.81 0.35
C ARG A 54 -7.11 -6.31 1.12
N LEU A 55 -8.25 -5.67 0.93
CA LEU A 55 -9.53 -6.16 1.40
C LEU A 55 -10.33 -6.65 0.19
N GLU A 56 -10.94 -7.82 0.30
CA GLU A 56 -11.74 -8.46 -0.74
C GLU A 56 -13.11 -8.80 -0.16
N VAL A 57 -14.17 -8.38 -0.85
CA VAL A 57 -15.55 -8.73 -0.51
C VAL A 57 -15.89 -10.05 -1.19
N ASP A 58 -16.15 -11.09 -0.38
CA ASP A 58 -16.58 -12.39 -0.87
C ASP A 58 -18.11 -12.47 -0.80
N HIS A 59 -18.78 -12.05 -1.89
CA HIS A 59 -20.23 -12.08 -2.00
C HIS A 59 -20.81 -13.50 -1.90
N GLY A 60 -20.04 -14.54 -2.22
CA GLY A 60 -20.52 -15.93 -2.16
C GLY A 60 -20.73 -16.41 -0.73
N SER A 61 -19.87 -16.00 0.19
CA SER A 61 -19.94 -16.37 1.62
C SER A 61 -20.42 -15.24 2.52
N CYS A 62 -20.82 -14.10 1.95
CA CYS A 62 -21.27 -12.92 2.69
C CYS A 62 -20.24 -12.44 3.74
N GLY A 63 -18.96 -12.34 3.33
CA GLY A 63 -17.88 -11.95 4.23
C GLY A 63 -16.80 -11.11 3.56
N VAL A 64 -15.75 -10.82 4.32
CA VAL A 64 -14.55 -10.14 3.82
C VAL A 64 -13.30 -10.95 4.09
N VAL A 65 -12.31 -10.80 3.21
CA VAL A 65 -10.96 -11.34 3.39
C VAL A 65 -9.93 -10.23 3.29
N GLY A 66 -9.11 -10.11 4.33
CA GLY A 66 -7.98 -9.20 4.38
C GLY A 66 -6.65 -9.92 4.10
N GLN A 67 -5.79 -9.34 3.27
CA GLN A 67 -4.45 -9.84 3.01
C GLN A 67 -3.38 -8.90 3.59
N THR A 68 -2.32 -9.47 4.16
CA THR A 68 -1.14 -8.74 4.65
C THR A 68 0.15 -9.43 4.17
N PRO A 69 0.78 -8.98 3.07
CA PRO A 69 1.97 -9.65 2.52
C PRO A 69 3.30 -9.16 3.09
N TRP A 70 3.35 -7.94 3.62
CA TRP A 70 4.60 -7.29 4.07
C TRP A 70 4.98 -7.62 5.52
N LYS A 71 5.09 -8.90 5.84
CA LYS A 71 5.64 -9.34 7.14
C LYS A 71 6.86 -10.19 6.89
N ILE A 72 8.00 -9.77 7.42
CA ILE A 72 9.23 -10.57 7.43
C ILE A 72 9.47 -11.04 8.84
N GLY A 73 9.86 -12.31 9.00
CA GLY A 73 10.23 -12.84 10.30
C GLY A 73 11.03 -14.12 10.18
N ARG A 74 11.17 -14.80 11.32
CA ARG A 74 11.75 -16.14 11.42
C ARG A 74 10.90 -17.02 12.34
N LEU A 75 11.16 -18.32 12.31
CA LEU A 75 10.63 -19.23 13.32
C LEU A 75 11.56 -19.16 14.54
N ALA A 76 11.02 -18.76 15.69
CA ALA A 76 11.82 -18.58 16.91
C ALA A 76 12.26 -19.93 17.48
N SER A 77 13.55 -20.10 17.71
CA SER A 77 14.07 -21.10 18.65
C SER A 77 15.13 -20.54 19.61
N THR A 78 15.87 -19.50 19.22
CA THR A 78 16.87 -18.83 20.10
C THR A 78 16.97 -17.35 19.73
N GLY A 79 17.06 -16.42 20.70
CA GLY A 79 16.95 -14.96 20.54
C GLY A 79 17.97 -14.21 19.65
N LYS A 80 18.57 -14.83 18.63
CA LYS A 80 19.51 -14.19 17.69
C LYS A 80 18.86 -13.94 16.32
N TYR A 81 19.15 -12.78 15.70
CA TYR A 81 18.76 -12.45 14.32
C TYR A 81 19.61 -13.25 13.31
N SER A 82 19.35 -14.54 13.16
CA SER A 82 20.05 -15.40 12.20
C SER A 82 19.12 -15.87 11.08
N SER A 83 19.68 -15.91 9.86
CA SER A 83 19.09 -16.54 8.67
C SER A 83 18.63 -17.99 8.95
N PRO A 84 17.58 -18.50 8.26
CA PRO A 84 16.81 -17.86 7.19
C PRO A 84 15.65 -16.98 7.66
N TYR A 85 15.31 -15.99 6.82
CA TYR A 85 14.13 -15.14 6.96
C TYR A 85 13.03 -15.59 6.01
N TYR A 86 11.79 -15.35 6.41
CA TYR A 86 10.60 -15.69 5.63
C TYR A 86 9.66 -14.51 5.46
N TRP A 87 9.03 -14.42 4.29
CA TRP A 87 7.78 -13.69 4.11
C TRP A 87 6.65 -14.45 4.81
N PHE A 88 5.88 -13.77 5.65
CA PHE A 88 4.69 -14.26 6.34
C PHE A 88 3.44 -13.65 5.70
N ILE A 89 3.05 -14.21 4.56
CA ILE A 89 1.89 -13.73 3.81
C ILE A 89 0.65 -14.31 4.47
N THR A 90 -0.25 -13.44 4.90
CA THR A 90 -1.39 -13.83 5.72
C THR A 90 -2.70 -13.39 5.06
N LEU A 91 -3.68 -14.30 5.02
CA LEU A 91 -5.09 -14.01 4.78
C LEU A 91 -5.83 -14.09 6.12
N PHE A 92 -6.74 -13.15 6.34
CA PHE A 92 -7.63 -13.09 7.48
C PHE A 92 -9.06 -13.01 7.00
N ASP A 93 -9.88 -13.95 7.47
CA ASP A 93 -11.28 -14.06 7.13
C ASP A 93 -12.16 -13.51 8.26
N SER A 94 -13.22 -12.79 7.90
CA SER A 94 -14.37 -12.50 8.76
C SER A 94 -14.99 -13.70 9.50
N MET A 95 -14.85 -14.93 9.00
CA MET A 95 -15.19 -16.18 9.68
C MET A 95 -14.06 -16.69 10.58
N SER A 96 -13.25 -15.80 11.13
CA SER A 96 -12.23 -16.11 12.16
C SER A 96 -11.11 -17.06 11.73
N THR A 97 -10.87 -17.21 10.43
CA THR A 97 -9.79 -18.06 9.92
C THR A 97 -8.60 -17.21 9.48
N ARG A 98 -7.39 -17.62 9.89
CA ARG A 98 -6.13 -17.06 9.40
C ARG A 98 -5.37 -18.14 8.66
N VAL A 99 -5.11 -17.87 7.39
CA VAL A 99 -4.24 -18.70 6.55
C VAL A 99 -2.91 -17.98 6.37
N VAL A 100 -1.81 -18.69 6.58
CA VAL A 100 -0.45 -18.17 6.39
C VAL A 100 0.26 -19.05 5.37
N THR A 101 0.91 -18.43 4.39
CA THR A 101 1.94 -19.09 3.57
C THR A 101 3.29 -18.43 3.82
N ARG A 102 4.34 -19.24 3.91
CA ARG A 102 5.70 -18.81 4.25
C ARG A 102 6.64 -19.09 3.10
N TRP A 103 7.41 -18.08 2.70
CA TRP A 103 8.35 -18.14 1.58
C TRP A 103 9.70 -17.62 2.00
N TYR A 104 10.79 -18.23 1.52
CA TYR A 104 12.13 -17.74 1.82
C TYR A 104 12.34 -16.33 1.23
N VAL A 105 12.91 -15.42 2.01
CA VAL A 105 13.28 -14.10 1.48
C VAL A 105 14.41 -14.25 0.47
N GLY A 106 14.24 -13.65 -0.71
CA GLY A 106 15.21 -13.69 -1.80
C GLY A 106 15.23 -15.00 -2.61
N LYS A 107 14.23 -15.88 -2.43
CA LYS A 107 14.10 -17.13 -3.20
C LYS A 107 12.63 -17.48 -3.44
N HIS A 108 12.29 -17.90 -4.66
CA HIS A 108 11.00 -18.53 -4.98
C HIS A 108 10.97 -19.96 -4.45
N SER A 109 10.84 -20.10 -3.14
CA SER A 109 10.77 -21.40 -2.48
C SER A 109 9.82 -21.36 -1.30
N PRO A 110 8.79 -22.22 -1.28
CA PRO A 110 7.88 -22.31 -0.14
C PRO A 110 8.60 -22.96 1.05
N LYS A 111 8.28 -22.50 2.25
CA LYS A 111 8.72 -23.12 3.51
C LYS A 111 7.62 -23.98 4.12
N SER A 112 6.46 -23.38 4.36
CA SER A 112 5.30 -24.05 4.97
C SER A 112 4.06 -23.17 4.91
N GLY A 113 2.89 -23.80 5.03
CA GLY A 113 1.62 -23.13 5.29
C GLY A 113 1.09 -23.44 6.68
N SER A 114 0.12 -22.67 7.15
CA SER A 114 -0.70 -23.03 8.31
C SER A 114 -2.06 -22.34 8.24
N SER A 115 -3.11 -23.01 8.68
CA SER A 115 -4.43 -22.43 8.91
C SER A 115 -4.77 -22.54 10.39
N GLN A 116 -5.38 -21.50 10.96
CA GLN A 116 -5.69 -21.41 12.39
C GLN A 116 -6.97 -20.60 12.58
N SER A 117 -7.79 -20.96 13.57
CA SER A 117 -8.90 -20.10 14.02
C SER A 117 -8.45 -19.13 15.10
N LEU A 118 -9.07 -17.95 15.15
CA LEU A 118 -8.72 -16.84 16.07
C LEU A 118 -9.97 -16.05 16.48
N HIS A 119 -9.87 -15.28 17.56
CA HIS A 119 -10.84 -14.20 17.77
C HIS A 119 -10.44 -13.02 16.89
N THR A 120 -11.39 -12.45 16.15
CA THR A 120 -11.19 -11.30 15.26
C THR A 120 -12.00 -10.10 15.73
N TYR A 121 -11.42 -8.91 15.60
CA TYR A 121 -12.09 -7.64 15.85
C TYR A 121 -11.81 -6.71 14.66
N TRP A 122 -12.83 -6.50 13.85
CA TRP A 122 -12.76 -5.68 12.63
C TRP A 122 -13.11 -4.24 12.97
N ASN A 123 -12.19 -3.34 12.65
CA ASN A 123 -12.31 -1.92 12.97
C ASN A 123 -12.32 -1.13 11.67
N VAL A 124 -13.22 -0.15 11.56
CA VAL A 124 -13.36 0.71 10.38
C VAL A 124 -12.91 2.12 10.73
N GLU A 125 -12.10 2.71 9.85
CA GLU A 125 -11.81 4.14 9.88
C GLU A 125 -12.74 4.88 8.91
N SER A 126 -13.57 5.78 9.43
CA SER A 126 -14.57 6.50 8.62
C SER A 126 -14.01 7.64 7.78
N CYS A 127 -12.75 8.04 8.00
CA CYS A 127 -12.11 9.24 7.42
C CYS A 127 -11.65 9.08 5.96
N TRP A 128 -12.52 8.59 5.09
CA TRP A 128 -12.23 8.30 3.69
C TRP A 128 -13.44 8.64 2.82
N ASP A 129 -13.29 9.55 1.88
CA ASP A 129 -14.42 10.08 1.10
C ASP A 129 -14.22 9.80 -0.39
N LEU A 130 -15.29 9.39 -1.08
CA LEU A 130 -15.30 9.22 -2.54
C LEU A 130 -15.10 10.59 -3.21
N VAL A 131 -14.10 10.70 -4.06
CA VAL A 131 -13.79 11.97 -4.76
C VAL A 131 -13.86 11.88 -6.27
N PHE A 132 -13.73 10.68 -6.82
CA PHE A 132 -13.79 10.43 -8.26
C PHE A 132 -14.20 8.99 -8.53
N LEU A 133 -15.12 8.77 -9.47
CA LEU A 133 -15.50 7.45 -9.99
C LEU A 133 -15.49 7.54 -11.51
N HIS A 134 -14.89 6.54 -12.16
CA HIS A 134 -14.92 6.41 -13.61
C HIS A 134 -15.42 5.03 -14.03
N SER A 135 -16.01 4.94 -15.23
CA SER A 135 -16.42 3.69 -15.86
C SER A 135 -15.20 2.86 -16.28
N ALA A 136 -15.43 1.66 -16.84
CA ALA A 136 -14.35 0.84 -17.38
C ALA A 136 -13.54 1.60 -18.44
N ASN A 137 -14.20 2.37 -19.31
CA ASN A 137 -13.53 3.09 -20.40
C ASN A 137 -12.92 4.43 -19.94
N GLY A 138 -12.81 4.68 -18.63
CA GLY A 138 -12.26 5.92 -18.10
C GLY A 138 -13.20 7.12 -18.14
N GLU A 139 -14.45 6.92 -18.56
CA GLU A 139 -15.44 7.98 -18.58
C GLU A 139 -15.81 8.36 -17.16
N HIS A 140 -15.84 9.66 -16.88
CA HIS A 140 -16.22 10.17 -15.58
C HIS A 140 -17.69 9.82 -15.24
N LEU A 141 -17.92 9.39 -13.99
CA LEU A 141 -19.25 9.09 -13.45
C LEU A 141 -19.59 9.96 -12.23
N ILE A 142 -18.65 10.13 -11.29
CA ILE A 142 -18.85 10.94 -10.06
C ILE A 142 -17.58 11.76 -9.78
N GLY A 143 -17.75 12.96 -9.22
CA GLY A 143 -16.65 13.79 -8.72
C GLY A 143 -15.87 14.48 -9.82
N SER A 144 -14.56 14.67 -9.68
CA SER A 144 -13.72 15.13 -10.80
C SER A 144 -12.27 14.71 -10.64
N LYS A 145 -11.61 14.42 -11.77
CA LYS A 145 -10.19 14.08 -11.81
C LYS A 145 -9.31 15.23 -11.29
N LYS A 146 -9.69 16.47 -11.58
CA LYS A 146 -9.04 17.68 -11.05
C LYS A 146 -9.07 17.73 -9.52
N ASN A 147 -10.22 17.51 -8.90
CA ASN A 147 -10.34 17.49 -7.43
C ASN A 147 -9.51 16.35 -6.81
N LEU A 148 -9.50 15.17 -7.44
CA LEU A 148 -8.64 14.06 -7.04
C LEU A 148 -7.15 14.47 -7.04
N ILE A 149 -6.66 15.06 -8.14
CA ILE A 149 -5.28 15.56 -8.26
C ILE A 149 -4.96 16.59 -7.18
N GLU A 150 -5.83 17.59 -6.98
CA GLU A 150 -5.64 18.63 -5.98
C GLU A 150 -5.48 18.06 -4.57
N LEU A 151 -6.33 17.10 -4.19
CA LEU A 151 -6.24 16.44 -2.89
C LEU A 151 -4.96 15.59 -2.76
N ILE A 152 -4.58 14.83 -3.79
CA ILE A 152 -3.32 14.07 -3.78
C ILE A 152 -2.12 15.01 -3.61
N LEU A 153 -2.10 16.14 -4.31
CA LEU A 153 -1.05 17.16 -4.22
C LEU A 153 -1.02 17.90 -2.86
N GLN A 154 -2.08 17.77 -2.06
CA GLN A 154 -2.12 18.17 -0.64
C GLN A 154 -1.61 17.07 0.29
N GLY A 155 -0.97 16.02 -0.23
CA GLY A 155 -0.42 14.93 0.55
C GLY A 155 -1.47 13.94 1.05
N ARG A 156 -2.70 13.97 0.51
CA ARG A 156 -3.74 13.03 0.94
C ARG A 156 -3.44 11.61 0.46
N ARG A 157 -3.83 10.62 1.28
CA ARG A 157 -3.73 9.20 0.92
C ARG A 157 -4.92 8.80 0.06
N VAL A 158 -4.71 7.83 -0.82
CA VAL A 158 -5.70 7.37 -1.80
C VAL A 158 -5.94 5.89 -1.61
N ARG A 159 -7.21 5.50 -1.59
CA ARG A 159 -7.68 4.13 -1.70
C ARG A 159 -8.48 3.97 -2.97
N LEU A 160 -8.46 2.76 -3.52
CA LEU A 160 -9.23 2.40 -4.69
C LEU A 160 -10.20 1.28 -4.34
N VAL A 161 -11.40 1.37 -4.90
CA VAL A 161 -12.38 0.28 -4.93
C VAL A 161 -12.60 -0.12 -6.38
N PHE A 162 -12.36 -1.39 -6.70
CA PHE A 162 -12.45 -1.92 -8.06
C PHE A 162 -12.76 -3.42 -8.01
N GLY A 163 -13.78 -3.87 -8.76
CA GLY A 163 -14.30 -5.23 -8.61
C GLY A 163 -14.64 -5.54 -7.14
N PRO A 164 -14.23 -6.69 -6.59
CA PRO A 164 -14.45 -7.02 -5.18
C PRO A 164 -13.39 -6.43 -4.24
N TYR A 165 -12.44 -5.62 -4.73
CA TYR A 165 -11.26 -5.22 -3.96
C TYR A 165 -11.35 -3.78 -3.44
N SER A 166 -10.80 -3.58 -2.24
CA SER A 166 -10.47 -2.27 -1.68
C SER A 166 -9.02 -2.25 -1.18
N MET A 167 -8.23 -1.29 -1.66
CA MET A 167 -6.80 -1.19 -1.36
C MET A 167 -6.33 0.25 -1.22
N GLU A 168 -5.35 0.50 -0.35
CA GLU A 168 -4.60 1.77 -0.35
C GLU A 168 -3.51 1.72 -1.42
N ALA A 169 -3.32 2.83 -2.14
CA ALA A 169 -2.24 2.96 -3.09
C ALA A 169 -0.89 3.03 -2.35
N ASP A 170 0.03 2.14 -2.71
CA ASP A 170 1.41 2.18 -2.21
C ASP A 170 2.10 3.46 -2.68
N ASN A 171 1.90 3.82 -3.95
CA ASN A 171 2.35 5.09 -4.53
C ASN A 171 1.32 5.61 -5.52
N VAL A 172 1.39 6.91 -5.77
CA VAL A 172 0.61 7.56 -6.82
C VAL A 172 1.55 8.34 -7.73
N VAL A 173 1.40 8.14 -9.03
CA VAL A 173 2.07 8.91 -10.08
C VAL A 173 1.02 9.77 -10.75
N ILE A 174 1.34 11.03 -10.98
CA ILE A 174 0.51 11.95 -11.75
C ILE A 174 1.36 12.38 -12.94
N ASP A 175 0.92 12.01 -14.14
CA ASP A 175 1.54 12.41 -15.40
C ASP A 175 0.50 13.18 -16.22
N ASP A 176 0.79 14.46 -16.48
CA ASP A 176 -0.14 15.43 -17.06
C ASP A 176 -1.44 15.53 -16.24
N ASP A 177 -2.56 15.09 -16.79
CA ASP A 177 -3.84 15.03 -16.12
C ASP A 177 -4.19 13.61 -15.64
N ASN A 178 -3.36 12.59 -15.86
CA ASN A 178 -3.69 11.20 -15.50
C ASN A 178 -3.08 10.81 -14.15
N VAL A 179 -3.91 10.24 -13.28
CA VAL A 179 -3.48 9.70 -11.99
C VAL A 179 -3.36 8.18 -12.09
N THR A 180 -2.20 7.63 -11.76
CA THR A 180 -1.97 6.18 -11.72
C THR A 180 -1.57 5.75 -10.32
N ALA A 181 -2.37 4.85 -9.73
CA ALA A 181 -2.07 4.22 -8.46
C ALA A 181 -1.31 2.91 -8.67
N GLN A 182 -0.23 2.71 -7.91
CA GLN A 182 0.44 1.42 -7.79
C GLN A 182 -0.08 0.68 -6.55
N LEU A 183 -0.60 -0.53 -6.75
CA LEU A 183 -1.04 -1.45 -5.69
C LEU A 183 -0.11 -2.66 -5.69
N LEU A 184 0.95 -2.59 -4.89
CA LEU A 184 2.01 -3.59 -4.81
C LEU A 184 1.78 -4.58 -3.65
N SER A 185 0.97 -4.18 -2.68
CA SER A 185 0.72 -4.91 -1.44
C SER A 185 -0.25 -6.08 -1.56
N GLN A 186 -0.07 -6.97 -2.54
CA GLN A 186 -0.91 -8.17 -2.68
C GLN A 186 -0.20 -9.36 -3.37
N ILE A 187 -0.67 -10.55 -3.01
CA ILE A 187 -0.30 -11.83 -3.60
C ILE A 187 -1.52 -12.42 -4.31
N ASP A 188 -1.30 -13.03 -5.46
CA ASP A 188 -2.36 -13.72 -6.19
C ASP A 188 -2.89 -14.92 -5.41
N THR A 189 -4.20 -15.12 -5.48
CA THR A 189 -4.92 -16.14 -4.71
C THR A 189 -6.00 -16.75 -5.59
N PRO A 190 -6.10 -18.09 -5.71
CA PRO A 190 -7.08 -18.75 -6.58
C PRO A 190 -8.51 -18.58 -6.08
N THR A 191 -8.68 -18.37 -4.77
CA THR A 191 -9.94 -17.94 -4.15
C THR A 191 -9.64 -16.83 -3.16
N ALA A 192 -10.65 -16.13 -2.64
CA ALA A 192 -10.45 -15.13 -1.59
C ALA A 192 -9.71 -15.69 -0.36
N ARG A 193 -9.81 -17.01 -0.08
CA ARG A 193 -9.46 -17.63 1.21
C ARG A 193 -8.25 -18.54 1.17
N THR A 194 -7.74 -18.86 -0.01
CA THR A 194 -6.68 -19.86 -0.18
C THR A 194 -5.50 -19.27 -0.93
N PHE A 195 -4.30 -19.73 -0.56
CA PHE A 195 -3.11 -19.51 -1.38
C PHE A 195 -2.96 -20.66 -2.38
N THR A 196 -2.37 -20.36 -3.54
CA THR A 196 -1.90 -21.41 -4.45
C THR A 196 -0.86 -22.27 -3.74
N THR A 197 -1.04 -23.59 -3.81
CA THR A 197 -0.12 -24.55 -3.20
C THR A 197 1.19 -24.59 -3.98
N GLY A 198 2.29 -24.24 -3.32
CA GLY A 198 3.63 -24.36 -3.90
C GLY A 198 4.03 -23.27 -4.89
N ASP A 199 3.16 -22.30 -5.18
CA ASP A 199 3.42 -21.25 -6.18
C ASP A 199 2.74 -19.92 -5.81
N ALA A 200 3.40 -19.10 -4.99
CA ALA A 200 2.87 -17.80 -4.62
C ALA A 200 3.48 -16.71 -5.48
N VAL A 201 2.62 -15.82 -5.98
CA VAL A 201 2.96 -14.88 -7.04
C VAL A 201 2.57 -13.47 -6.57
N TRP A 202 3.51 -12.53 -6.63
CA TRP A 202 3.21 -11.11 -6.49
C TRP A 202 2.23 -10.68 -7.57
N LYS A 203 1.15 -10.01 -7.15
CA LYS A 203 0.17 -9.42 -8.07
C LYS A 203 0.29 -7.92 -8.00
N TRP A 204 1.05 -7.33 -8.92
CA TRP A 204 1.22 -5.89 -8.95
C TRP A 204 0.25 -5.26 -9.91
N VAL A 205 -0.50 -4.29 -9.40
CA VAL A 205 -1.55 -3.62 -10.15
C VAL A 205 -1.19 -2.16 -10.34
N ARG A 206 -1.37 -1.68 -11.57
CA ARG A 206 -1.42 -0.27 -11.93
C ARG A 206 -2.84 0.03 -12.36
N LEU A 207 -3.49 0.97 -11.67
CA LEU A 207 -4.84 1.43 -12.00
C LEU A 207 -4.79 2.93 -12.26
N SER A 208 -5.18 3.32 -13.46
CA SER A 208 -5.15 4.71 -13.92
C SER A 208 -6.54 5.33 -13.98
N SER A 209 -6.61 6.65 -13.80
CA SER A 209 -7.87 7.42 -13.78
C SER A 209 -8.59 7.49 -15.13
N ASP A 210 -7.99 6.92 -16.17
CA ASP A 210 -8.54 6.71 -17.52
C ASP A 210 -9.11 5.29 -17.73
N GLY A 211 -9.25 4.50 -16.65
CA GLY A 211 -9.78 3.14 -16.72
C GLY A 211 -8.75 2.05 -16.98
N THR A 212 -7.51 2.40 -17.35
CA THR A 212 -6.46 1.40 -17.61
C THR A 212 -6.15 0.59 -16.35
N TYR A 213 -6.24 -0.73 -16.50
CA TYR A 213 -5.94 -1.71 -15.46
C TYR A 213 -4.88 -2.69 -15.96
N ALA A 214 -3.67 -2.54 -15.46
CA ALA A 214 -2.55 -3.41 -15.78
C ALA A 214 -2.17 -4.24 -14.55
N VAL A 215 -2.03 -5.55 -14.76
CA VAL A 215 -1.58 -6.52 -13.75
C VAL A 215 -0.31 -7.19 -14.25
N ASP A 216 0.71 -7.21 -13.41
CA ASP A 216 1.89 -8.02 -13.61
C ASP A 216 2.00 -9.07 -12.50
N LEU A 217 2.18 -10.33 -12.91
CA LEU A 217 2.28 -11.48 -12.02
C LEU A 217 3.74 -11.96 -11.99
N TYR A 218 4.37 -11.96 -10.80
CA TYR A 218 5.77 -12.36 -10.62
C TYR A 218 5.95 -13.39 -9.52
N ASP A 219 6.78 -14.40 -9.76
CA ASP A 219 7.21 -15.35 -8.73
C ASP A 219 7.82 -14.62 -7.52
N ILE A 220 7.46 -15.02 -6.29
CA ILE A 220 8.02 -14.39 -5.10
C ILE A 220 9.54 -14.60 -5.03
N GLY A 221 10.30 -13.51 -4.97
CA GLY A 221 11.76 -13.61 -4.84
C GLY A 221 12.44 -14.14 -6.10
N SER A 222 11.82 -13.91 -7.27
CA SER A 222 12.36 -14.17 -8.59
C SER A 222 11.95 -13.06 -9.57
N SER A 223 12.71 -12.87 -10.64
CA SER A 223 12.39 -11.97 -11.75
C SER A 223 11.46 -12.59 -12.79
N ASN A 224 11.11 -13.87 -12.63
CA ASN A 224 10.23 -14.59 -13.54
C ASN A 224 8.83 -13.97 -13.55
N MET A 225 8.42 -13.48 -14.71
CA MET A 225 7.07 -12.99 -14.95
C MET A 225 6.18 -14.14 -15.42
N ASN A 226 5.10 -14.40 -14.70
CA ASN A 226 4.15 -15.47 -15.03
C ASN A 226 3.13 -14.98 -16.06
N ALA A 227 2.65 -13.74 -15.91
CA ALA A 227 1.71 -13.14 -16.83
C ALA A 227 1.73 -11.60 -16.75
N ARG A 228 1.31 -10.98 -17.84
CA ARG A 228 0.93 -9.56 -17.91
C ARG A 228 -0.48 -9.48 -18.47
N ILE A 229 -1.36 -8.78 -17.76
CA ILE A 229 -2.75 -8.58 -18.15
C ILE A 229 -2.97 -7.08 -18.27
N THR A 230 -3.51 -6.63 -19.40
CA THR A 230 -3.95 -5.25 -19.58
C THR A 230 -5.41 -5.27 -20.00
N SER A 231 -6.23 -4.51 -19.31
CA SER A 231 -7.67 -4.41 -19.55
C SER A 231 -8.17 -3.06 -19.03
N THR A 232 -9.49 -2.89 -19.03
CA THR A 232 -10.16 -1.71 -18.51
C THR A 232 -11.05 -2.08 -17.33
N ILE A 233 -11.14 -1.20 -16.32
CA ILE A 233 -11.97 -1.46 -15.13
C ILE A 233 -12.58 -0.18 -14.57
N GLN A 234 -13.82 -0.28 -14.10
CA GLN A 234 -14.45 0.77 -13.30
C GLN A 234 -13.75 0.84 -11.93
N ALA A 235 -13.44 2.05 -11.47
CA ALA A 235 -12.86 2.24 -10.15
C ALA A 235 -13.33 3.52 -9.46
N ALA A 236 -13.59 3.39 -8.17
CA ALA A 236 -13.81 4.50 -7.25
C ALA A 236 -12.49 4.87 -6.57
N TRP A 237 -12.17 6.16 -6.61
CA TRP A 237 -11.02 6.78 -5.97
C TRP A 237 -11.49 7.48 -4.70
N VAL A 238 -11.03 6.98 -3.57
CA VAL A 238 -11.43 7.40 -2.23
C VAL A 238 -10.22 8.03 -1.55
N VAL A 239 -10.39 9.20 -0.96
CA VAL A 239 -9.29 9.98 -0.39
C VAL A 239 -9.47 10.16 1.11
N GLU A 240 -8.36 10.06 1.86
CA GLU A 240 -8.39 10.28 3.31
C GLU A 240 -8.81 11.72 3.65
N SER A 241 -9.76 11.90 4.55
CA SER A 241 -10.25 13.24 4.93
C SER A 241 -9.43 13.92 6.03
N ARG A 242 -8.60 13.18 6.78
CA ARG A 242 -7.67 13.74 7.77
C ARG A 242 -6.71 14.72 7.12
N VAL A 243 -6.47 15.87 7.75
CA VAL A 243 -5.60 16.93 7.22
C VAL A 243 -4.13 16.54 7.26
N TRP A 244 -3.48 16.52 6.10
CA TRP A 244 -2.03 16.44 5.97
C TRP A 244 -1.50 17.85 5.84
N ARG A 245 -0.72 18.30 6.82
CA ARG A 245 -0.19 19.66 6.88
C ARG A 245 1.11 19.73 6.10
N ARG A 246 1.16 20.63 5.11
CA ARG A 246 2.41 20.98 4.44
C ARG A 246 3.29 21.78 5.39
N VAL A 247 4.37 21.17 5.88
CA VAL A 247 5.30 21.79 6.85
C VAL A 247 6.53 22.38 6.19
N LEU A 248 6.88 21.90 5.01
CA LEU A 248 8.02 22.40 4.25
C LEU A 248 7.74 22.26 2.74
N SER A 249 8.21 23.20 1.95
CA SER A 249 8.43 23.03 0.51
C SER A 249 9.83 23.50 0.18
N THR A 250 10.56 22.69 -0.58
CA THR A 250 11.91 23.02 -1.04
C THR A 250 11.93 23.14 -2.55
N ASP A 251 12.78 24.04 -3.06
CA ASP A 251 13.10 24.06 -4.48
C ASP A 251 14.05 22.90 -4.85
N SER A 252 14.55 22.91 -6.09
CA SER A 252 15.46 21.86 -6.58
C SER A 252 16.86 21.90 -5.96
N ILE A 253 17.28 23.01 -5.37
CA ILE A 253 18.59 23.13 -4.70
C ILE A 253 18.50 22.97 -3.18
N GLY A 254 17.28 22.90 -2.64
CA GLY A 254 17.03 22.64 -1.22
C GLY A 254 16.71 23.88 -0.38
N ASP A 255 16.45 25.00 -1.04
CA ASP A 255 16.07 26.24 -0.39
C ASP A 255 14.60 26.20 0.01
N GLU A 256 14.29 26.75 1.19
CA GLU A 256 12.95 26.74 1.78
C GLU A 256 12.06 27.75 1.05
N ILE A 257 11.01 27.27 0.37
CA ILE A 257 10.01 28.12 -0.29
C ILE A 257 8.85 28.42 0.67
N ILE A 258 8.42 27.41 1.44
CA ILE A 258 7.28 27.49 2.37
C ILE A 258 7.63 26.69 3.62
N GLY A 259 7.33 27.22 4.80
CA GLY A 259 7.61 26.57 6.07
C GLY A 259 9.12 26.51 6.35
N SER A 260 9.56 25.58 7.20
CA SER A 260 10.97 25.45 7.58
C SER A 260 11.39 24.00 7.82
N LYS A 261 12.69 23.71 7.63
CA LYS A 261 13.27 22.41 8.03
C LYS A 261 13.15 22.16 9.53
N LEU A 262 13.14 23.22 10.34
CA LEU A 262 12.95 23.13 11.78
C LEU A 262 11.55 22.61 12.13
N ASP A 263 10.50 23.12 11.49
CA ASP A 263 9.12 22.68 11.73
C ASP A 263 8.92 21.22 11.31
N LEU A 264 9.49 20.83 10.16
CA LEU A 264 9.47 19.43 9.72
C LEU A 264 10.21 18.53 10.71
N LYS A 265 11.38 18.96 11.21
CA LYS A 265 12.16 18.23 12.23
C LYS A 265 11.33 18.01 13.50
N GLN A 266 10.67 19.06 13.99
CA GLN A 266 9.82 18.97 15.18
C GLN A 266 8.65 18.01 14.97
N ALA A 267 7.95 18.11 13.84
CA ALA A 267 6.81 17.24 13.54
C ALA A 267 7.23 15.75 13.46
N VAL A 268 8.31 15.46 12.73
CA VAL A 268 8.85 14.09 12.64
C VAL A 268 9.32 13.59 14.00
N SER A 269 10.00 14.43 14.79
CA SER A 269 10.45 14.06 16.14
C SER A 269 9.29 13.78 17.10
N ALA A 270 8.12 14.37 16.85
CA ALA A 270 6.88 14.10 17.60
C ALA A 270 6.16 12.81 17.15
N GLY A 271 6.67 12.12 16.12
CA GLY A 271 6.13 10.85 15.63
C GLY A 271 5.11 10.98 14.50
N SER A 272 4.94 12.17 13.90
CA SER A 272 4.08 12.31 12.72
C SER A 272 4.58 11.45 11.55
N ARG A 273 3.65 10.92 10.75
CA ARG A 273 4.02 10.23 9.51
C ARG A 273 4.46 11.27 8.48
N LEU A 274 5.31 10.86 7.55
CA LEU A 274 5.85 11.75 6.53
C LEU A 274 5.45 11.29 5.13
N ARG A 275 4.94 12.23 4.33
CA ARG A 275 4.62 12.01 2.92
C ARG A 275 5.26 13.09 2.06
N CYS A 276 5.79 12.68 0.93
CA CYS A 276 6.51 13.55 0.01
C CYS A 276 5.73 13.63 -1.31
N VAL A 277 5.50 14.85 -1.79
CA VAL A 277 5.09 15.11 -3.17
C VAL A 277 6.33 15.60 -3.91
N VAL A 278 6.87 14.74 -4.78
CA VAL A 278 8.11 14.96 -5.52
C VAL A 278 7.76 15.38 -6.95
N LEU A 279 8.13 16.60 -7.31
CA LEU A 279 7.90 17.15 -8.66
C LEU A 279 9.12 16.82 -9.51
N LEU A 280 9.02 15.75 -10.31
CA LEU A 280 10.11 15.25 -11.15
C LEU A 280 10.35 16.14 -12.37
N GLN A 281 9.26 16.54 -13.03
CA GLN A 281 9.26 17.40 -14.21
C GLN A 281 8.12 18.43 -14.11
N LEU A 282 7.85 19.18 -15.18
CA LEU A 282 6.74 20.13 -15.22
C LEU A 282 5.38 19.44 -15.05
N THR A 283 5.23 18.23 -15.59
CA THR A 283 3.94 17.52 -15.60
C THR A 283 3.97 16.15 -14.92
N SER A 284 5.13 15.69 -14.45
CA SER A 284 5.28 14.41 -13.76
C SER A 284 5.54 14.60 -12.27
N THR A 285 4.68 14.02 -11.44
CA THR A 285 4.74 14.07 -9.97
C THR A 285 4.60 12.67 -9.39
N VAL A 286 5.44 12.36 -8.40
CA VAL A 286 5.36 11.12 -7.62
C VAL A 286 5.01 11.46 -6.18
N VAL A 287 3.99 10.79 -5.65
CA VAL A 287 3.54 10.95 -4.26
C VAL A 287 3.75 9.65 -3.50
N VAL A 288 4.58 9.73 -2.46
CA VAL A 288 5.09 8.58 -1.70
C VAL A 288 5.06 8.85 -0.20
N THR A 289 4.79 7.82 0.59
CA THR A 289 4.93 7.85 2.05
C THR A 289 6.30 7.30 2.44
N ALA A 290 6.97 7.96 3.38
CA ALA A 290 8.26 7.52 3.88
C ALA A 290 8.10 6.21 4.67
N ASP A 291 8.88 5.19 4.32
CA ASP A 291 9.00 3.96 5.11
C ASP A 291 9.96 4.14 6.30
N ASN A 292 10.96 5.01 6.14
CA ASN A 292 11.91 5.37 7.20
C ASN A 292 12.28 6.85 7.09
N ILE A 293 12.58 7.48 8.22
CA ILE A 293 12.91 8.91 8.30
C ILE A 293 14.18 9.06 9.14
N GLN A 294 15.16 9.77 8.59
CA GLN A 294 16.39 10.12 9.28
C GLN A 294 16.49 11.64 9.41
N ILE A 295 16.81 12.11 10.62
CA ILE A 295 17.19 13.49 10.89
C ILE A 295 18.71 13.53 10.97
N ASN A 296 19.35 14.21 10.02
CA ASN A 296 20.80 14.34 9.97
C ASN A 296 21.30 15.39 10.97
N VAL A 297 22.61 15.32 11.28
CA VAL A 297 23.29 16.22 12.22
C VAL A 297 23.27 17.67 11.72
N ASP A 298 23.29 17.87 10.40
CA ASP A 298 23.19 19.17 9.74
C ASP A 298 21.76 19.75 9.72
N GLY A 299 20.79 19.04 10.31
CA GLY A 299 19.39 19.44 10.35
C GLY A 299 18.58 19.09 9.11
N ASN A 300 19.19 18.52 8.06
CA ASN A 300 18.44 18.00 6.91
C ASN A 300 17.71 16.71 7.28
N ILE A 301 16.60 16.47 6.60
CA ILE A 301 15.75 15.30 6.82
C ILE A 301 15.78 14.46 5.55
N ALA A 302 15.95 13.15 5.72
CA ALA A 302 15.94 12.17 4.65
C ALA A 302 14.75 11.23 4.85
N ALA A 303 13.90 11.12 3.82
CA ALA A 303 12.82 10.15 3.73
C ALA A 303 13.25 9.01 2.82
N GLN A 304 13.24 7.78 3.33
CA GLN A 304 13.50 6.58 2.55
C GLN A 304 12.20 5.93 2.13
N VAL A 305 12.12 5.47 0.87
CA VAL A 305 10.96 4.81 0.27
C VAL A 305 11.43 3.53 -0.42
N PHE A 306 10.83 2.39 -0.07
CA PHE A 306 11.17 1.07 -0.62
C PHE A 306 10.13 0.52 -1.59
N ARG A 307 8.90 1.02 -1.51
CA ARG A 307 7.75 0.39 -2.17
C ARG A 307 7.42 1.00 -3.52
N LEU A 308 8.40 1.37 -4.33
CA LEU A 308 8.16 1.91 -5.67
C LEU A 308 8.75 0.98 -6.71
N ILE A 309 7.96 0.63 -7.73
CA ILE A 309 8.42 -0.18 -8.85
C ILE A 309 8.34 0.64 -10.13
N SER A 310 9.39 0.54 -10.94
CA SER A 310 9.36 0.96 -12.33
C SER A 310 8.81 -0.17 -13.18
N PHE A 311 7.78 0.13 -13.96
CA PHE A 311 7.18 -0.78 -14.91
C PHE A 311 7.46 -0.33 -16.34
N ASP A 312 7.24 -1.26 -17.27
CA ASP A 312 7.29 -0.91 -18.67
C ASP A 312 6.10 -0.01 -19.02
N ALA A 313 6.39 1.21 -19.44
CA ALA A 313 5.39 2.15 -19.93
C ALA A 313 4.96 1.82 -21.38
N ASN A 314 5.80 1.12 -22.15
CA ASN A 314 5.65 0.97 -23.60
C ASN A 314 5.39 -0.47 -24.06
N GLY A 315 5.27 -1.42 -23.13
CA GLY A 315 4.99 -2.83 -23.45
C GLY A 315 6.10 -3.52 -24.27
N THR A 316 7.32 -2.98 -24.23
CA THR A 316 8.51 -3.62 -24.80
C THR A 316 8.79 -4.98 -24.15
N SER A 317 8.93 -6.03 -24.96
CA SER A 317 9.15 -7.40 -24.48
C SER A 317 10.41 -7.59 -23.62
N ASN A 318 11.32 -6.61 -23.59
CA ASN A 318 12.61 -6.69 -22.92
C ASN A 318 12.68 -5.87 -21.62
N PHE A 319 11.60 -5.19 -21.22
CA PHE A 319 11.62 -4.45 -19.96
C PHE A 319 11.44 -5.40 -18.77
N ILE A 320 12.50 -5.52 -17.98
CA ILE A 320 12.45 -6.18 -16.67
C ILE A 320 12.11 -5.11 -15.62
N PRO A 321 11.06 -5.27 -14.79
CA PRO A 321 10.77 -4.31 -13.75
C PRO A 321 11.84 -4.28 -12.67
N PHE A 322 11.92 -3.15 -11.99
CA PHE A 322 12.89 -2.94 -10.95
C PHE A 322 12.32 -2.09 -9.82
N TRP A 323 12.73 -2.42 -8.60
CA TRP A 323 12.54 -1.60 -7.42
C TRP A 323 13.30 -0.28 -7.59
N ARG A 324 12.61 0.82 -7.29
CA ARG A 324 13.18 2.16 -7.14
C ARG A 324 13.22 2.46 -5.66
N ILE A 325 14.38 2.29 -5.03
CA ILE A 325 14.55 2.63 -3.62
C ILE A 325 15.04 4.08 -3.58
N LEU A 326 14.21 4.95 -2.99
CA LEU A 326 14.46 6.38 -2.97
C LEU A 326 14.96 6.84 -1.60
N ILE A 327 15.87 7.80 -1.61
CA ILE A 327 16.19 8.67 -0.48
C ILE A 327 15.94 10.09 -0.95
N ILE A 328 14.91 10.72 -0.38
CA ILE A 328 14.49 12.09 -0.68
C ILE A 328 14.96 12.97 0.47
N THR A 329 15.69 14.04 0.19
CA THR A 329 16.29 14.89 1.22
C THR A 329 15.85 16.35 1.12
N THR A 330 15.77 17.04 2.26
CA THR A 330 15.39 18.46 2.34
C THR A 330 16.39 19.42 1.70
N ASN A 331 17.52 18.93 1.20
CA ASN A 331 18.48 19.70 0.39
C ASN A 331 18.16 19.63 -1.12
N GLY A 332 16.96 19.16 -1.50
CA GLY A 332 16.53 19.07 -2.90
C GLY A 332 17.09 17.87 -3.67
N GLU A 333 17.90 17.02 -3.04
CA GLU A 333 18.37 15.78 -3.66
C GLU A 333 17.35 14.65 -3.53
N MET A 334 17.17 13.92 -4.62
CA MET A 334 16.56 12.60 -4.64
C MET A 334 17.59 11.61 -5.16
N LYS A 335 17.99 10.68 -4.30
CA LYS A 335 18.90 9.58 -4.64
C LYS A 335 18.05 8.34 -4.85
N GLU A 336 18.28 7.66 -5.96
CA GLU A 336 17.58 6.45 -6.35
C GLU A 336 18.60 5.34 -6.57
N THR A 337 18.39 4.19 -5.92
CA THR A 337 19.08 2.95 -6.28
C THR A 337 18.08 1.99 -6.89
N ARG A 338 18.45 1.36 -7.99
CA ARG A 338 17.56 0.54 -8.81
C ARG A 338 17.97 -0.92 -8.71
N TRP A 339 17.02 -1.80 -8.44
CA TRP A 339 17.28 -3.24 -8.25
C TRP A 339 16.28 -4.06 -9.02
N THR A 340 16.76 -4.98 -9.85
CA THR A 340 15.88 -5.90 -10.58
C THR A 340 14.94 -6.62 -9.62
N VAL A 341 13.65 -6.69 -9.99
CA VAL A 341 12.66 -7.40 -9.18
C VAL A 341 13.08 -8.85 -8.98
N GLY A 342 13.04 -9.31 -7.71
CA GLY A 342 13.29 -10.69 -7.34
C GLY A 342 14.72 -11.18 -7.57
N GLU A 343 15.61 -10.31 -8.03
CA GLU A 343 17.04 -10.57 -8.18
C GLU A 343 17.83 -9.58 -7.33
N HIS A 344 18.96 -10.02 -6.80
CA HIS A 344 19.89 -9.12 -6.12
C HIS A 344 20.83 -8.43 -7.13
N VAL A 345 20.27 -7.92 -8.23
CA VAL A 345 21.01 -7.28 -9.33
C VAL A 345 20.75 -5.78 -9.31
N GLN A 346 21.79 -5.00 -8.99
CA GLN A 346 21.75 -3.55 -9.03
C GLN A 346 21.79 -3.07 -10.49
N ARG A 347 20.93 -2.11 -10.83
CA ARG A 347 20.82 -1.47 -12.17
C ARG A 347 21.43 -0.07 -12.21
N GLY A 348 22.25 0.24 -11.20
CA GLY A 348 22.90 1.52 -11.01
C GLY A 348 22.04 2.55 -10.29
N ASP A 349 22.72 3.61 -9.87
CA ASP A 349 22.15 4.68 -9.03
C ASP A 349 21.94 5.96 -9.84
N VAL A 350 20.97 6.76 -9.43
CA VAL A 350 20.65 8.05 -10.03
C VAL A 350 20.53 9.08 -8.92
N VAL A 351 21.11 10.27 -9.15
CA VAL A 351 20.88 11.42 -8.28
C VAL A 351 20.19 12.49 -9.12
N SER A 352 19.12 13.05 -8.60
CA SER A 352 18.34 14.10 -9.25
C SER A 352 18.10 15.24 -8.28
N ARG A 353 17.97 16.45 -8.83
CA ARG A 353 17.59 17.66 -8.09
C ARG A 353 16.13 17.94 -8.37
N VAL A 354 15.30 17.94 -7.33
CA VAL A 354 13.83 17.93 -7.46
C VAL A 354 13.19 18.88 -6.46
N ARG A 355 12.06 19.47 -6.85
CA ARG A 355 11.24 20.26 -5.93
C ARG A 355 10.38 19.31 -5.11
N ILE A 356 10.28 19.55 -3.81
CA ILE A 356 9.63 18.61 -2.89
C ILE A 356 8.69 19.39 -1.97
N LYS A 357 7.47 18.87 -1.79
CA LYS A 357 6.57 19.32 -0.74
C LYS A 357 6.47 18.22 0.32
N TRP A 358 6.64 18.60 1.57
CA TRP A 358 6.72 17.71 2.72
C TRP A 358 5.46 17.87 3.58
N PHE A 359 4.75 16.77 3.76
CA PHE A 359 3.48 16.72 4.48
C PHE A 359 3.58 15.80 5.68
N VAL A 360 2.97 16.22 6.79
CA VAL A 360 2.85 15.44 8.03
C VAL A 360 1.39 15.39 8.49
N ASP A 361 1.02 14.36 9.22
CA ASP A 361 -0.32 14.18 9.79
C ASP A 361 -0.39 14.26 11.32
#